data_AF-A0A5K0Y2V4-F1
#
_entry.id   AF-A0A5K0Y2V4-F1
#
_cell.length_a   1.000
_cell.length_b   1.000
_cell.length_c   1.000
_cell.angle_alpha   90.00
_cell.angle_beta   90.00
_cell.angle_gamma   90.00
#
_symmetry.space_group_name_H-M   'P 1'
#
loop_
_entity.id
_entity.type
_entity.pdbx_description
1 polymer ?
#
loop_
_entity_poly.entity_id
_entity_poly.type
_entity_poly.pdbx_seq_one_letter_code
_entity_poly.pdbx_strand_id
1 'polypeptide(L)'
;TQNVAQIKVRRVRIFGDSLLAVSQVNGDWQVKDQKLISYQELAASLLRQFEECQFLHVKREFNPIADGLASLGSTIAFKPRESIRSFEVGRLEQPSFVIPEQMLQEESRETPWYQNIKDFLQTGTLPPEMFRKEQRVLRHMSSRYFILVDILYRRGFNTEYARCLDANEVLEVIQEAMKEFVGDM
;
A
#
# COMPACT_ATOMS: atom_id res chain seq x y z
N THR A 1 11.87 22.36 4.17
CA THR A 1 12.71 21.15 4.28
C THR A 1 13.62 21.28 5.49
N GLN A 2 13.17 20.85 6.67
CA GLN A 2 14.08 20.72 7.82
C GLN A 2 14.94 19.47 7.57
N ASN A 3 16.14 19.74 7.09
CA ASN A 3 17.15 18.78 6.72
C ASN A 3 17.59 18.04 7.99
N VAL A 4 17.56 16.71 8.00
CA VAL A 4 18.09 15.88 9.11
C VAL A 4 19.57 16.24 9.41
N ALA A 5 20.25 16.87 8.44
CA ALA A 5 21.55 17.51 8.59
C ALA A 5 21.65 18.60 9.68
N GLN A 6 20.55 19.14 10.22
CA GLN A 6 20.59 20.12 11.32
C GLN A 6 20.72 19.48 12.71
N ILE A 7 20.45 18.18 12.86
CA ILE A 7 20.63 17.47 14.11
C ILE A 7 21.95 16.71 14.00
N LYS A 8 22.97 17.09 14.79
CA LYS A 8 24.29 16.41 14.84
C LYS A 8 24.19 15.02 15.50
N VAL A 9 23.28 14.18 15.03
CA VAL A 9 23.12 12.80 15.50
C VAL A 9 24.09 11.93 14.70
N ARG A 10 25.08 11.38 15.39
CA ARG A 10 26.02 10.42 14.79
C ARG A 10 25.50 8.99 14.81
N ARG A 11 24.64 8.67 15.79
CA ARG A 11 24.15 7.32 16.05
C ARG A 11 22.65 7.32 16.27
N VAL A 12 21.95 6.47 15.53
CA VAL A 12 20.50 6.38 15.57
C VAL A 12 20.05 4.94 15.77
N ARG A 13 19.04 4.75 16.63
CA ARG A 13 18.25 3.53 16.67
C ARG A 13 16.85 3.87 16.20
N ILE A 14 16.40 3.15 15.19
CA ILE A 14 15.11 3.36 14.56
C ILE A 14 14.26 2.14 14.90
N PHE A 15 13.02 2.35 15.32
CA PHE A 15 12.08 1.29 15.67
C PHE A 15 10.90 1.33 14.71
N GLY A 16 10.59 0.20 14.09
CA GLY A 16 9.48 0.05 13.15
C GLY A 16 8.62 -1.17 13.47
N ASP A 17 7.31 -1.03 13.33
CA ASP A 17 6.33 -2.10 13.57
C ASP A 17 5.94 -2.87 12.30
N SER A 18 6.36 -2.40 11.12
CA SER A 18 6.29 -3.16 9.88
C SER A 18 7.51 -4.07 9.75
N LEU A 19 7.35 -5.36 10.07
CA LEU A 19 8.40 -6.37 9.91
C LEU A 19 8.94 -6.40 8.46
N LEU A 20 8.05 -6.28 7.47
CA LEU A 20 8.43 -6.23 6.06
C LEU A 20 9.39 -5.07 5.79
N ALA A 21 9.02 -3.85 6.19
CA ALA A 21 9.84 -2.66 5.92
C ALA A 21 11.19 -2.74 6.64
N VAL A 22 11.20 -3.19 7.91
CA VAL A 22 12.42 -3.34 8.69
C VAL A 22 13.36 -4.37 8.05
N SER A 23 12.88 -5.56 7.73
CA SER A 23 13.68 -6.62 7.12
C SER A 23 14.18 -6.26 5.72
N GLN A 24 13.39 -5.52 4.93
CA GLN A 24 13.83 -5.04 3.62
C GLN A 24 14.93 -3.97 3.75
N VAL A 25 14.78 -2.99 4.64
CA VAL A 25 15.79 -1.94 4.82
C VAL A 25 17.08 -2.49 5.41
N ASN A 26 17.03 -3.47 6.30
CA ASN A 26 18.22 -4.18 6.81
C ASN A 26 18.91 -5.06 5.77
N GLY A 27 18.23 -5.35 4.64
CA GLY A 27 18.75 -6.24 3.60
C GLY A 27 18.56 -7.73 3.89
N ASP A 28 17.87 -8.08 4.97
CA ASP A 28 17.53 -9.46 5.31
C ASP A 28 16.61 -10.07 4.23
N TRP A 29 15.69 -9.25 3.69
CA TRP A 29 14.68 -9.67 2.72
C TRP A 29 14.83 -8.92 1.40
N GLN A 30 14.76 -9.67 0.29
CA GLN A 30 14.83 -9.10 -1.05
C GLN A 30 13.54 -8.33 -1.40
N VAL A 31 13.69 -7.11 -1.91
CA VAL A 31 12.59 -6.32 -2.47
C VAL A 31 12.43 -6.68 -3.95
N LYS A 32 11.21 -7.05 -4.35
CA LYS A 32 10.88 -7.42 -5.74
C LYS A 32 9.99 -6.41 -6.45
N ASP A 33 9.27 -5.60 -5.68
CA ASP A 33 8.41 -4.56 -6.21
C ASP A 33 9.26 -3.34 -6.60
N GLN A 34 9.11 -2.88 -7.84
CA GLN A 34 9.97 -1.84 -8.38
C GLN A 34 9.79 -0.48 -7.67
N LYS A 35 8.59 -0.18 -7.16
CA LYS A 35 8.35 1.04 -6.38
C LYS A 35 9.05 0.93 -5.02
N LEU A 36 8.93 -0.23 -4.36
CA LEU A 36 9.59 -0.47 -3.07
C LEU A 36 11.12 -0.50 -3.18
N ILE A 37 11.69 -0.93 -4.31
CA ILE A 37 13.15 -0.87 -4.55
C ILE A 37 13.63 0.57 -4.41
N SER A 38 12.93 1.52 -5.03
CA SER A 38 13.31 2.94 -4.92
C SER A 38 13.22 3.49 -3.50
N TYR A 39 12.20 3.08 -2.73
CA TYR A 39 12.12 3.45 -1.31
C TYR A 39 13.23 2.81 -0.47
N GLN A 40 13.60 1.56 -0.75
CA GLN A 40 14.71 0.88 -0.10
C GLN A 40 16.04 1.60 -0.36
N GLU A 41 16.30 1.99 -1.62
CA GLU A 41 17.49 2.76 -2.01
C GLU A 41 17.54 4.12 -1.30
N LEU A 42 16.42 4.84 -1.25
CA LEU A 42 16.32 6.11 -0.55
C LEU A 42 16.58 5.93 0.94
N ALA A 43 15.94 4.95 1.59
CA ALA A 43 16.17 4.65 2.99
C ALA A 43 17.64 4.33 3.25
N ALA A 44 18.25 3.44 2.46
CA ALA A 44 19.67 3.11 2.57
C ALA A 44 20.58 4.34 2.41
N SER A 45 20.24 5.26 1.51
CA SER A 45 21.00 6.51 1.31
C SER A 45 20.94 7.45 2.53
N LEU A 46 19.80 7.49 3.22
CA LEU A 46 19.61 8.26 4.45
C LEU A 46 20.36 7.60 5.61
N LEU A 47 20.28 6.27 5.72
CA LEU A 47 20.95 5.54 6.80
C LEU A 47 22.49 5.67 6.72
N ARG A 48 23.05 5.78 5.52
CA ARG A 48 24.50 6.01 5.30
C ARG A 48 24.99 7.37 5.82
N GLN A 49 24.10 8.30 6.15
CA GLN A 49 24.48 9.60 6.72
C GLN A 49 24.85 9.51 8.21
N PHE A 50 24.53 8.39 8.87
CA PHE A 50 24.85 8.14 10.28
C PHE A 50 26.10 7.26 10.40
N GLU A 51 26.92 7.49 11.43
CA GLU A 51 28.09 6.65 11.73
C GLU A 51 27.66 5.26 12.25
N GLU A 52 26.58 5.21 13.03
CA GLU A 52 25.98 3.96 13.51
C GLU A 52 24.46 4.04 13.36
N CYS A 53 23.88 3.08 12.65
CA CYS A 53 22.44 2.95 12.51
C CYS A 53 21.99 1.53 12.79
N GLN A 54 20.94 1.39 13.60
CA GLN A 54 20.26 0.12 13.82
C GLN A 54 18.77 0.31 13.57
N PHE A 55 18.19 -0.51 12.69
CA PHE A 55 16.76 -0.53 12.46
C PHE A 55 16.17 -1.83 13.01
N LEU A 56 15.28 -1.69 13.99
CA LEU A 56 14.79 -2.79 14.82
C LEU A 56 13.27 -2.92 14.69
N HIS A 57 12.82 -4.16 14.57
CA HIS A 57 11.40 -4.45 14.59
C HIS A 57 10.88 -4.46 16.03
N VAL A 58 9.76 -3.78 16.26
CA VAL A 58 9.01 -3.81 17.52
C VAL A 58 7.56 -4.19 17.24
N LYS A 59 6.87 -4.80 18.20
CA LYS A 59 5.42 -5.00 18.05
C LYS A 59 4.72 -3.65 18.06
N ARG A 60 3.57 -3.58 17.39
CA ARG A 60 2.73 -2.38 17.30
C ARG A 60 2.38 -1.75 18.66
N GLU A 61 2.11 -2.60 19.66
CA GLU A 61 1.87 -2.18 21.06
C GLU A 61 3.03 -1.37 21.69
N PHE A 62 4.24 -1.50 21.14
CA PHE A 62 5.43 -0.76 21.57
C PHE A 62 5.82 0.39 20.63
N ASN A 63 4.98 0.73 19.64
CA ASN A 63 5.15 1.87 18.75
C ASN A 63 3.99 2.90 18.81
N PRO A 64 3.38 3.18 19.99
CA PRO A 64 2.11 3.93 20.06
C PRO A 64 2.22 5.38 19.58
N ILE A 65 3.41 5.98 19.69
CA ILE A 65 3.63 7.37 19.26
C ILE A 65 3.61 7.46 17.73
N ALA A 66 4.35 6.60 17.03
CA ALA A 66 4.39 6.61 15.58
C ALA A 66 3.01 6.24 14.99
N ASP A 67 2.33 5.26 15.59
CA ASP A 67 0.97 4.89 15.22
C ASP A 67 -0.04 6.03 15.42
N GLY A 68 0.05 6.73 16.55
CA GLY A 68 -0.79 7.89 16.82
C GLY A 68 -0.57 9.00 15.78
N LEU A 69 0.69 9.25 15.42
CA LEU A 69 1.04 10.24 14.39
C LEU A 69 0.60 9.81 12.98
N ALA A 70 0.75 8.54 12.62
CA ALA A 70 0.30 8.00 11.34
C ALA A 70 -1.23 8.07 11.23
N SER A 71 -1.93 7.70 12.30
CA SER A 71 -3.40 7.79 12.37
C SER A 71 -3.85 9.24 12.23
N LEU A 72 -3.23 10.16 12.98
CA LEU A 72 -3.48 11.59 12.88
C LEU A 72 -3.25 12.12 11.45
N GLY A 73 -2.14 11.74 10.82
CA GLY A 73 -1.83 12.12 9.44
C GLY A 73 -2.84 11.59 8.42
N SER A 74 -3.47 10.45 8.68
CA SER A 74 -4.50 9.87 7.82
C SER A 74 -5.87 10.52 7.99
N THR A 75 -6.20 10.97 9.21
CA THR A 75 -7.53 11.54 9.54
C THR A 75 -7.62 13.01 9.21
N ILE A 76 -6.50 13.74 9.22
CA ILE A 76 -6.55 15.17 8.93
C ILE A 76 -6.70 15.41 7.42
N ALA A 77 -7.93 15.69 6.98
CA ALA A 77 -8.20 16.29 5.69
C ALA A 77 -7.89 17.80 5.73
N PHE A 78 -6.69 18.20 5.33
CA PHE A 78 -6.33 19.61 5.26
C PHE A 78 -6.91 20.28 4.02
N LYS A 79 -7.76 21.31 4.19
CA LYS A 79 -8.03 22.25 3.09
C LYS A 79 -6.78 23.09 2.82
N PRO A 80 -6.53 23.54 1.57
CA PRO A 80 -5.42 24.43 1.29
C PRO A 80 -5.48 25.67 2.21
N ARG A 81 -4.40 25.95 2.95
CA ARG A 81 -4.21 27.08 3.89
C ARG A 81 -4.83 26.94 5.30
N GLU A 82 -5.31 25.76 5.68
CA GLU A 82 -5.83 25.52 7.03
C GLU A 82 -4.68 25.06 7.96
N SER A 83 -4.39 25.80 9.02
CA SER A 83 -3.38 25.41 10.03
C SER A 83 -4.05 24.93 11.32
N ILE A 84 -3.69 23.74 11.79
CA ILE A 84 -4.06 23.28 13.14
C ILE A 84 -3.27 24.11 14.17
N ARG A 85 -3.98 24.74 15.12
CA ARG A 85 -3.38 25.66 16.10
C ARG A 85 -2.56 24.99 17.21
N SER A 86 -2.60 23.66 17.34
CA SER A 86 -2.02 22.95 18.48
C SER A 86 -0.62 22.38 18.27
N PHE A 87 -0.12 22.25 17.03
CA PHE A 87 1.25 21.82 16.72
C PHE A 87 1.62 22.13 15.27
N GLU A 88 2.91 22.43 15.00
CA GLU A 88 3.41 22.66 13.65
C GLU A 88 3.56 21.32 12.90
N VAL A 89 2.68 21.06 11.94
CA VAL A 89 2.85 19.96 10.98
C VAL A 89 3.60 20.50 9.77
N GLY A 90 4.87 20.11 9.63
CA GLY A 90 5.63 20.39 8.42
C GLY A 90 5.10 19.57 7.25
N ARG A 91 4.55 20.22 6.22
CA ARG A 91 4.13 19.56 4.98
C ARG A 91 5.30 19.54 3.99
N LEU A 92 5.54 18.39 3.37
CA LEU A 92 6.34 18.35 2.15
C LEU A 92 5.46 18.81 0.98
N GLU A 93 5.85 19.90 0.31
CA GLU A 93 5.17 20.42 -0.89
C GLU A 93 5.16 19.39 -2.03
N GLN A 94 6.11 18.46 -2.03
CA GLN A 94 6.25 17.38 -2.99
C GLN A 94 6.55 16.06 -2.27
N PRO A 95 6.19 14.90 -2.85
CA PRO A 95 6.55 13.59 -2.31
C PRO A 95 8.05 13.48 -2.02
N SER A 96 8.42 12.77 -0.95
CA SER A 96 9.83 12.52 -0.60
C SER A 96 10.58 11.70 -1.66
N PHE A 97 9.84 11.08 -2.58
CA PHE A 97 10.34 10.38 -3.74
C PHE A 97 9.35 10.54 -4.90
N VAL A 98 9.84 10.93 -6.07
CA VAL A 98 9.04 10.98 -7.30
C VAL A 98 9.15 9.61 -7.96
N ILE A 99 8.09 8.82 -7.89
CA ILE A 99 7.98 7.59 -8.67
C ILE A 99 7.90 8.02 -10.15
N PRO A 100 8.78 7.55 -11.04
CA PRO A 100 8.68 7.86 -12.47
C PRO A 100 7.29 7.53 -12.98
N GLU A 101 6.70 8.40 -13.80
CA GLU A 101 5.33 8.25 -14.32
C GLU A 101 5.10 6.89 -15.00
N GLN A 102 6.15 6.32 -15.61
CA GLN A 102 6.20 4.98 -16.21
C GLN A 102 5.96 3.83 -15.21
N MET A 103 6.21 4.06 -13.92
CA MET A 103 5.97 3.10 -12.82
C MET A 103 4.59 3.29 -12.19
N LEU A 104 3.96 4.46 -12.42
CA LEU A 104 2.59 4.78 -12.05
C LEU A 104 1.60 4.45 -13.16
N GLN A 105 2.07 4.01 -14.33
CA GLN A 105 1.25 3.28 -15.27
C GLN A 105 0.76 2.01 -14.55
N GLU A 106 -0.38 2.12 -13.86
CA GLU A 106 -1.37 1.06 -13.93
C GLU A 106 -1.41 0.68 -15.40
N GLU A 107 -0.93 -0.52 -15.72
CA GLU A 107 -1.23 -1.14 -17.00
C GLU A 107 -2.68 -0.78 -17.26
N SER A 108 -2.95 -0.08 -18.36
CA SER A 108 -4.29 0.25 -18.80
C SER A 108 -4.99 -1.07 -19.08
N ARG A 109 -5.41 -1.76 -18.03
CA ARG A 109 -6.14 -2.99 -18.15
C ARG A 109 -7.54 -2.52 -18.45
N GLU A 110 -7.81 -2.34 -19.74
CA GLU A 110 -9.18 -2.28 -20.26
C GLU A 110 -10.01 -3.47 -19.72
N THR A 111 -9.33 -4.54 -19.31
CA THR A 111 -9.89 -5.72 -18.64
C THR A 111 -9.63 -5.74 -17.12
N PRO A 112 -10.67 -5.87 -16.28
CA PRO A 112 -10.50 -6.00 -14.83
C PRO A 112 -9.52 -7.12 -14.44
N TRP A 113 -8.77 -6.94 -13.34
CA TRP A 113 -7.77 -7.92 -12.87
C TRP A 113 -8.36 -9.31 -12.61
N TYR A 114 -9.66 -9.40 -12.33
CA TYR A 114 -10.39 -10.61 -12.03
C TYR A 114 -11.03 -11.27 -13.27
N GLN A 115 -10.85 -10.71 -14.48
CA GLN A 115 -11.55 -11.15 -15.69
C GLN A 115 -11.37 -12.64 -15.95
N ASN A 116 -10.13 -13.15 -15.94
CA ASN A 116 -9.85 -14.58 -16.13
C ASN A 116 -10.55 -15.48 -15.09
N ILE A 117 -10.75 -15.00 -13.86
CA ILE A 117 -11.47 -15.72 -12.81
C ILE A 117 -12.97 -15.72 -13.12
N LYS A 118 -13.54 -14.56 -13.50
CA LYS A 118 -14.95 -14.42 -13.89
C LYS A 118 -15.25 -15.34 -15.09
N ASP A 119 -14.44 -15.27 -16.13
CA ASP A 119 -14.59 -16.08 -17.34
C ASP A 119 -14.51 -17.58 -17.05
N PHE A 120 -13.54 -18.00 -16.24
CA PHE A 120 -13.41 -19.41 -15.84
C PHE A 120 -14.63 -19.91 -15.05
N LEU A 121 -15.18 -19.08 -14.16
CA LEU A 121 -16.39 -19.45 -13.40
C LEU A 121 -17.65 -19.46 -14.26
N GLN A 122 -17.74 -18.63 -15.29
CA GLN A 122 -18.88 -18.59 -16.22
C GLN A 122 -18.82 -19.71 -17.26
N THR A 123 -17.64 -19.96 -17.84
CA THR A 123 -17.47 -20.86 -19.00
C THR A 123 -16.95 -22.24 -18.62
N GLY A 124 -16.33 -22.39 -17.44
CA GLY A 124 -15.64 -23.61 -17.03
C GLY A 124 -14.34 -23.90 -17.80
N THR A 125 -13.93 -23.03 -18.73
CA THR A 125 -12.78 -23.23 -19.60
C THR A 125 -11.67 -22.23 -19.28
N LEU A 126 -10.43 -22.63 -19.57
CA LEU A 126 -9.25 -21.79 -19.39
C LEU A 126 -8.70 -21.42 -20.76
N PRO A 127 -8.09 -20.23 -20.91
CA PRO A 127 -7.46 -19.84 -22.17
C PRO A 127 -6.43 -20.91 -22.60
N PRO A 128 -6.53 -21.45 -23.83
CA PRO A 128 -5.63 -22.48 -24.31
C PRO A 128 -4.18 -21.98 -24.45
N GLU A 129 -4.02 -20.67 -24.63
CA GLU A 129 -2.73 -19.97 -24.71
C GLU A 129 -2.02 -19.90 -23.34
N MET A 130 -2.74 -20.06 -22.22
CA MET A 130 -2.18 -19.98 -20.88
C MET A 130 -1.35 -21.22 -20.54
N PHE A 131 -0.18 -21.04 -19.91
CA PHE A 131 0.68 -22.17 -19.53
C PHE A 131 -0.01 -23.09 -18.50
N ARG A 132 0.28 -24.40 -18.55
CA ARG A 132 -0.32 -25.39 -17.62
C ARG A 132 -0.14 -25.04 -16.13
N LYS A 133 0.99 -24.44 -15.77
CA LYS A 133 1.26 -24.00 -14.39
C LYS A 133 0.31 -22.87 -13.97
N GLU A 134 0.10 -21.89 -14.83
CA GLU A 134 -0.80 -20.75 -14.60
C GLU A 134 -2.26 -21.22 -14.56
N GLN A 135 -2.66 -22.12 -15.46
CA GLN A 135 -3.98 -22.75 -15.44
C GLN A 135 -4.28 -23.43 -14.09
N ARG A 136 -3.29 -24.15 -13.52
CA ARG A 136 -3.43 -24.79 -12.21
C ARG A 136 -3.58 -23.76 -11.08
N VAL A 137 -2.80 -22.68 -11.13
CA VAL A 137 -2.91 -21.57 -10.16
C VAL A 137 -4.27 -20.90 -10.26
N LEU A 138 -4.74 -20.59 -11.46
CA LEU A 138 -6.03 -19.94 -11.67
C LEU A 138 -7.19 -20.81 -11.14
N ARG A 139 -7.20 -22.12 -11.43
CA ARG A 139 -8.19 -23.06 -10.89
C ARG A 139 -8.22 -23.03 -9.36
N HIS A 140 -7.04 -23.13 -8.74
CA HIS A 140 -6.93 -23.13 -7.30
C HIS A 140 -7.44 -21.81 -6.69
N MET A 141 -7.04 -20.68 -7.27
CA MET A 141 -7.48 -19.36 -6.83
C MET A 141 -8.99 -19.15 -6.99
N SER A 142 -9.56 -19.59 -8.11
CA SER A 142 -10.98 -19.44 -8.45
C SER A 142 -11.91 -20.16 -7.46
N SER A 143 -11.43 -21.19 -6.76
CA SER A 143 -12.21 -21.89 -5.72
C SER A 143 -12.69 -20.97 -4.57
N ARG A 144 -12.03 -19.82 -4.38
CA ARG A 144 -12.39 -18.83 -3.36
C ARG A 144 -13.38 -17.79 -3.87
N TYR A 145 -13.81 -17.89 -5.13
CA TYR A 145 -14.69 -16.92 -5.76
C TYR A 145 -16.00 -17.57 -6.18
N PHE A 146 -17.05 -16.76 -6.30
CA PHE A 146 -18.34 -17.16 -6.84
C PHE A 146 -19.05 -15.97 -7.47
N ILE A 147 -20.01 -16.24 -8.35
CA ILE A 147 -20.80 -15.21 -9.03
C ILE A 147 -22.21 -15.21 -8.45
N LEU A 148 -22.70 -14.03 -8.09
CA LEU A 148 -24.08 -13.80 -7.64
C LEU A 148 -24.63 -12.60 -8.39
N VAL A 149 -25.70 -12.81 -9.17
CA VAL A 149 -26.33 -11.77 -10.02
C VAL A 149 -25.29 -11.08 -10.91
N ASP A 150 -24.48 -11.88 -11.62
CA ASP A 150 -23.36 -11.45 -12.49
C ASP A 150 -22.21 -10.67 -11.81
N ILE A 151 -22.27 -10.48 -10.50
CA ILE A 151 -21.22 -9.83 -9.71
C ILE A 151 -20.30 -10.90 -9.12
N LEU A 152 -18.98 -10.69 -9.23
CA LEU A 152 -17.98 -11.59 -8.68
C LEU A 152 -17.69 -11.25 -7.21
N TYR A 153 -17.74 -12.28 -6.36
CA TYR A 153 -17.44 -12.17 -4.93
C TYR A 153 -16.28 -13.08 -4.54
N ARG A 154 -15.46 -12.61 -3.60
CA ARG A 154 -14.41 -13.38 -2.95
C ARG A 154 -14.86 -13.80 -1.55
N ARG A 155 -14.69 -15.09 -1.24
CA ARG A 155 -14.89 -15.65 0.12
C ARG A 155 -13.70 -15.25 1.00
N GLY A 156 -13.99 -14.48 2.05
CA GLY A 156 -13.07 -14.17 3.13
C GLY A 156 -12.80 -15.40 4.01
N PHE A 157 -11.85 -15.26 4.94
CA PHE A 157 -11.52 -16.32 5.89
C PHE A 157 -12.63 -16.53 6.94
N ASN A 158 -13.33 -15.46 7.32
CA ASN A 158 -14.36 -15.44 8.36
C ASN A 158 -15.79 -15.38 7.79
N THR A 159 -16.07 -16.05 6.67
CA THR A 159 -17.39 -16.12 6.00
C THR A 159 -17.96 -14.82 5.41
N GLU A 160 -17.27 -13.70 5.56
CA GLU A 160 -17.58 -12.46 4.86
C GLU A 160 -17.33 -12.58 3.34
N TYR A 161 -18.19 -11.93 2.55
CA TYR A 161 -18.06 -11.88 1.10
C TYR A 161 -17.69 -10.46 0.67
N ALA A 162 -16.58 -10.32 -0.05
CA ALA A 162 -16.15 -9.05 -0.60
C ALA A 162 -16.44 -9.03 -2.11
N ARG A 163 -17.12 -7.99 -2.59
CA ARG A 163 -17.30 -7.75 -4.02
C ARG A 163 -15.96 -7.44 -4.66
N CYS A 164 -15.70 -8.04 -5.83
CA CYS A 164 -14.55 -7.67 -6.66
C CYS A 164 -14.89 -6.39 -7.43
N LEU A 165 -14.02 -5.39 -7.31
CA LEU A 165 -14.15 -4.09 -7.96
C LEU A 165 -13.10 -3.93 -9.05
N ASP A 166 -13.48 -3.32 -10.16
CA ASP A 166 -12.55 -2.84 -11.18
C ASP A 166 -11.97 -1.46 -10.79
N ALA A 167 -11.02 -0.95 -11.60
CA ALA A 167 -10.33 0.30 -11.30
C ALA A 167 -11.28 1.51 -11.21
N ASN A 168 -12.33 1.55 -12.05
CA ASN A 168 -13.29 2.64 -12.05
C ASN A 168 -14.23 2.54 -10.85
N GLU A 169 -14.74 1.35 -10.56
CA GLU A 169 -15.60 1.09 -9.40
C GLU A 169 -14.88 1.38 -8.08
N VAL A 170 -13.58 1.08 -7.98
CA VAL A 170 -12.76 1.42 -6.82
C VAL A 170 -12.73 2.94 -6.59
N LEU A 171 -12.55 3.74 -7.65
CA LEU A 171 -12.53 5.20 -7.53
C LEU A 171 -13.88 5.74 -7.05
N GLU A 172 -14.98 5.22 -7.56
CA GLU A 172 -16.33 5.59 -7.13
C GLU A 172 -16.55 5.29 -5.64
N VAL A 173 -16.23 4.06 -5.21
CA VAL A 173 -16.38 3.63 -3.81
C VAL A 173 -15.50 4.45 -2.88
N ILE A 174 -14.25 4.74 -3.27
CA ILE A 174 -13.36 5.59 -2.48
C ILE A 174 -13.93 7.01 -2.37
N GLN A 175 -14.41 7.59 -3.47
CA GLN A 175 -14.99 8.93 -3.46
C GLN A 175 -16.27 9.00 -2.61
N GLU A 176 -17.12 7.98 -2.65
CA GLU A 176 -18.33 7.90 -1.84
C GLU A 176 -18.00 7.80 -0.35
N ALA A 177 -17.09 6.89 0.03
CA ALA A 177 -16.62 6.76 1.40
C ALA A 177 -16.00 8.08 1.89
N MET A 178 -15.19 8.74 1.07
CA MET A 178 -14.60 10.04 1.42
C MET A 178 -15.65 11.15 1.59
N LYS A 179 -16.80 11.10 0.89
CA LYS A 179 -17.90 12.04 1.06
C LYS A 179 -18.67 11.79 2.35
N GLU A 180 -18.93 10.52 2.71
CA GLU A 180 -19.58 10.17 3.98
C GLU A 180 -18.76 10.63 5.19
N PHE A 181 -17.43 10.49 5.13
CA PHE A 181 -16.54 11.00 6.18
C PHE A 181 -16.49 12.53 6.32
N VAL A 182 -16.91 13.28 5.29
CA VAL A 182 -16.92 14.75 5.29
C VAL A 182 -18.34 15.30 5.52
N GLY A 183 -19.38 14.46 5.47
CA GLY A 183 -20.79 14.85 5.53
C GLY A 183 -21.38 15.04 6.93
N ASP A 184 -20.68 14.62 8.00
CA ASP A 184 -21.14 14.74 9.39
C ASP A 184 -20.29 15.74 10.20
N MET A 185 -20.12 16.96 9.68
CA MET A 185 -19.62 18.10 10.49
C MET A 185 -20.25 19.43 10.10
#